data_AF-A0A1G1B1E1-F1
#
_entry.id   AF-A0A1G1B1E1-F1
#
_cell.length_a   1.000
_cell.length_b   1.000
_cell.length_c   1.000
_cell.angle_alpha   90.00
_cell.angle_beta   90.00
_cell.angle_gamma   90.00
#
_symmetry.space_group_name_H-M   'P 1'
#
loop_
_entity.id
_entity.type
_entity.pdbx_description
1 polymer ?
#
loop_
_entity_poly.entity_id
_entity_poly.type
_entity_poly.pdbx_seq_one_letter_code
_entity_poly.pdbx_strand_id
1 'polypeptide(L)' 'MSKQDLRNTKYKEHVNAIEKHQLLLEKLHLDSGIRLDEAKASLENLAITLEEYLKLIGIP' A
#
# COMPACT_ATOMS: atom_id res chain seq x y z
N MET A 1 20.19 -8.56 8.68
CA MET A 1 19.58 -8.00 7.46
C MET A 1 20.24 -6.65 7.19
N SER A 2 20.74 -6.40 5.97
CA SER A 2 21.40 -5.12 5.67
C SER A 2 20.38 -3.98 5.51
N LYS A 3 20.82 -2.72 5.60
CA LYS A 3 19.94 -1.56 5.32
C LYS A 3 19.35 -1.61 3.90
N GLN A 4 20.12 -2.15 2.95
CA GLN A 4 19.70 -2.35 1.57
C GLN A 4 18.58 -3.39 1.47
N ASP A 5 18.71 -4.50 2.21
CA ASP A 5 17.67 -5.54 2.26
C ASP A 5 16.38 -5.00 2.88
N LEU A 6 16.48 -4.23 3.96
CA LEU A 6 15.32 -3.62 4.63
C LEU A 6 14.58 -2.65 3.70
N ARG A 7 15.32 -1.79 2.97
CA ARG A 7 14.76 -0.89 1.97
C ARG A 7 14.03 -1.65 0.86
N ASN A 8 14.64 -2.70 0.33
CA ASN A 8 14.03 -3.53 -0.70
C ASN A 8 12.76 -4.23 -0.21
N THR A 9 12.75 -4.68 1.04
CA THR A 9 11.56 -5.27 1.67
C THR A 9 10.42 -4.25 1.76
N LYS A 10 10.67 -3.05 2.31
CA LYS A 10 9.63 -2.01 2.42
C LYS A 10 9.14 -1.50 1.08
N TYR A 11 10.03 -1.40 0.09
CA TYR A 11 9.63 -1.11 -1.28
C TYR A 11 8.64 -2.15 -1.83
N LYS A 12 8.96 -3.44 -1.68
CA LYS A 12 8.08 -4.53 -2.13
C LYS A 12 6.74 -4.54 -1.36
N GLU A 13 6.75 -4.26 -0.07
CA GLU A 13 5.53 -4.14 0.73
C GLU A 13 4.62 -3.03 0.20
N HIS A 14 5.19 -1.87 -0.15
CA HIS A 14 4.42 -0.78 -0.74
C HIS A 14 3.88 -1.13 -2.15
N VAL A 15 4.70 -1.72 -3.02
CA VAL A 15 4.26 -2.19 -4.35
C VAL A 15 3.10 -3.19 -4.22
N ASN A 16 3.21 -4.16 -3.30
CA ASN A 16 2.15 -5.11 -3.04
C ASN A 16 0.86 -4.43 -2.52
N ALA A 17 0.98 -3.36 -1.73
CA ALA A 17 -0.16 -2.59 -1.27
C ALA A 17 -0.86 -1.86 -2.43
N ILE A 18 -0.11 -1.32 -3.39
CA ILE A 18 -0.65 -0.70 -4.62
C ILE A 18 -1.42 -1.71 -5.43
N GLU A 19 -0.84 -2.88 -5.72
CA GLU A 19 -1.50 -3.94 -6.49
C GLU A 19 -2.81 -4.39 -5.83
N LYS A 20 -2.81 -4.56 -4.50
CA LYS A 20 -4.03 -4.90 -3.75
C LYS A 20 -5.09 -3.81 -3.83
N HIS A 21 -4.70 -2.55 -3.72
CA HIS A 21 -5.63 -1.43 -3.83
C HIS A 21 -6.24 -1.35 -5.23
N GLN A 22 -5.43 -1.54 -6.28
CA GLN A 22 -5.91 -1.57 -7.66
C GLN A 22 -6.95 -2.68 -7.85
N LEU A 23 -6.65 -3.91 -7.42
CA LEU A 23 -7.58 -5.04 -7.50
C LEU A 23 -8.88 -4.79 -6.71
N LEU A 24 -8.80 -4.07 -5.58
CA LEU A 24 -9.97 -3.68 -4.81
C LEU A 24 -10.84 -2.70 -5.60
N LEU A 25 -10.25 -1.67 -6.23
CA LEU A 25 -10.99 -0.70 -7.04
C LEU A 25 -11.64 -1.37 -8.25
N GLU A 26 -10.95 -2.30 -8.91
CA GLU A 26 -11.52 -3.09 -10.02
C GLU A 26 -12.74 -3.90 -9.56
N LYS A 27 -12.70 -4.49 -8.36
CA LYS A 27 -13.86 -5.20 -7.78
C LYS A 27 -15.00 -4.25 -7.40
N LEU A 28 -14.69 -3.14 -6.74
CA LEU A 28 -15.69 -2.14 -6.32
C LEU A 28 -16.39 -1.49 -7.51
N HIS A 29 -15.74 -1.38 -8.67
CA HIS A 29 -16.38 -0.90 -9.89
C HIS A 29 -17.44 -1.90 -10.41
N LEU A 30 -17.22 -3.20 -10.21
CA LEU A 30 -18.16 -4.25 -10.65
C LEU A 30 -19.30 -4.50 -9.65
N ASP A 31 -19.10 -4.15 -8.38
CA ASP A 31 -20.06 -4.37 -7.31
C ASP A 31 -20.82 -3.09 -6.94
N SER A 32 -22.14 -3.08 -7.17
CA SER A 32 -23.03 -1.97 -6.82
C SER A 32 -23.20 -1.76 -5.30
N GLY A 33 -22.75 -2.71 -4.48
CA GLY A 33 -22.65 -2.55 -3.03
C GLY A 33 -21.40 -1.75 -2.66
N ILE A 34 -21.53 -0.44 -2.46
CA ILE A 34 -20.38 0.43 -2.16
C ILE A 34 -19.78 0.07 -0.80
N ARG A 35 -18.66 -0.68 -0.78
CA ARG A 35 -17.88 -0.99 0.44
C ARG A 35 -16.77 0.04 0.63
N LEU A 36 -17.15 1.30 0.88
CA LEU A 36 -16.20 2.41 1.10
C LEU A 36 -15.23 2.15 2.24
N ASP A 37 -15.63 1.37 3.25
CA ASP A 37 -14.78 1.02 4.38
C ASP A 37 -13.54 0.22 3.95
N GLU A 38 -13.67 -0.69 2.98
CA GLU A 38 -12.54 -1.46 2.46
C GLU A 38 -11.60 -0.57 1.66
N ALA A 39 -12.14 0.35 0.85
CA ALA A 39 -11.34 1.32 0.10
C ALA A 39 -10.56 2.23 1.05
N LYS A 40 -11.21 2.70 2.12
CA LYS A 40 -10.57 3.52 3.17
C LYS A 40 -9.45 2.77 3.87
N ALA A 41 -9.70 1.55 4.34
CA ALA A 41 -8.67 0.73 4.98
C ALA A 41 -7.49 0.44 4.04
N SER A 42 -7.77 0.21 2.76
CA SER A 42 -6.73 0.02 1.74
C SER A 42 -5.90 1.29 1.51
N LEU A 43 -6.51 2.47 1.52
CA LEU A 43 -5.79 3.75 1.40
C LEU A 43 -4.92 4.02 2.63
N GLU A 44 -5.40 3.72 3.85
CA GLU A 44 -4.61 3.83 5.07
C GLU A 44 -3.38 2.92 5.02
N ASN A 45 -3.52 1.69 4.53
CA ASN A 45 -2.39 0.78 4.34
C ASN A 45 -1.38 1.27 3.28
N LEU A 46 -1.84 1.94 2.21
CA LEU A 46 -0.95 2.59 1.25
C LEU A 46 -0.12 3.70 1.91
N ALA A 47 -0.76 4.54 2.74
CA ALA A 47 -0.08 5.62 3.45
C ALA A 47 0.99 5.09 4.41
N ILE A 48 0.65 4.06 5.20
CA ILE A 48 1.58 3.44 6.17
C ILE A 48 2.79 2.85 5.45
N THR A 49 2.56 2.01 4.44
CA THR A 49 3.67 1.36 3.70
C THR A 49 4.55 2.36 2.96
N LEU A 50 3.97 3.45 2.44
CA LEU A 50 4.73 4.54 1.84
C LEU A 50 5.58 5.26 2.87
N GLU A 51 5.00 5.66 4.00
CA GLU A 51 5.71 6.35 5.08
C GLU A 51 6.91 5.52 5.58
N GLU A 52 6.72 4.21 5.78
CA GLU A 52 7.80 3.31 6.17
C GLU A 52 8.92 3.23 5.13
N TYR A 53 8.58 3.22 3.84
CA TYR A 53 9.58 3.25 2.76
C TYR A 53 10.32 4.59 2.71
N LEU A 54 9.60 5.71 2.81
CA LEU A 54 10.16 7.07 2.78
C LEU A 54 11.17 7.30 3.92
N LYS A 55 10.83 6.86 5.14
CA LYS A 55 11.73 6.88 6.31
C LYS A 55 13.06 6.17 6.03
N LEU A 56 13.06 5.08 5.27
CA LEU A 56 14.28 4.34 4.94
C LEU A 56 15.16 5.03 3.88
N ILE A 57 14.57 5.86 3.03
CA ILE A 57 15.30 6.65 2.02
C ILE A 57 15.63 8.08 2.48
N GLY A 58 15.30 8.42 3.73
CA GLY A 58 15.64 9.70 4.35
C GLY A 58 14.72 10.85 3.96
N ILE A 59 13.49 10.54 3.52
CA ILE A 59 12.46 11.53 3.23
C ILE A 59 11.48 11.53 4.41
N PRO A 60 11.28 12.67 5.10
CA PRO A 60 10.36 12.77 6.24
C PRO A 60 8.89 12.68 5.83
#